data_AF-A0A6A7G266-F1
#
_entry.id   AF-A0A6A7G266-F1
#
_cell.length_a   1.000
_cell.length_b   1.000
_cell.length_c   1.000
_cell.angle_alpha   90.00
_cell.angle_beta   90.00
_cell.angle_gamma   90.00
#
_symmetry.space_group_name_H-M   'P 1'
#
loop_
_entity.id
_entity.type
_entity.pdbx_description
1 polymer ?
#
loop_
_entity_poly.entity_id
_entity_poly.type
_entity_poly.pdbx_seq_one_letter_code
_entity_poly.pdbx_strand_id
1 'polypeptide(L)'
;MECVYQDGVASFSTSLFPLFETFLRKLTLCFNILEDVNPLIRLLCALFRIPGVVGHKSILDPVSKSVVFALRKAPVKYSLVADLCFLCCRSFQRERDKLYLARMMVLELVQALKFKVSLPDTNLVLLVQLILQDNGGGLGPNPVLDTSGATTPDSSSLLAECVRASYLNDIIDFIADVHTLTKIKSGLNQDTIGGLLKAGLSQYLALEISRGSTRDSRFFNKFLPWLNSPPTTVQQGPKEFLECVGHIRLLSWLLVGSLMHTCHRSSTGTPTNCMPVPPDASCHIADHIQVILAGFPEQSKASVVNMSSLFLAFILSQVWTVYLEQNAGSPGTDLYNSTCALLTDFWAKVTPAILQLVSHSKVLGEMVSLHFLSLLEALQECGSTVLTRLLPLWAPLLYSPHHAKLPDQLAVRLQACQDAIPVLPPPTTQANSAAVTDDTSNLPKLNSSPMSSSTVLPNLLTWLNRLQFKMGQIELQSSAATQFYSM
;
A
#
# COMPACT_ATOMS: atom_id res chain seq x y z
N MET A 1 4.33 -42.81 -41.19
CA MET A 1 4.10 -41.53 -41.90
C MET A 1 4.24 -40.34 -40.95
N GLU A 2 5.01 -40.50 -39.87
CA GLU A 2 5.74 -39.44 -39.17
C GLU A 2 7.17 -39.43 -39.76
N CYS A 3 7.91 -38.32 -39.63
CA CYS A 3 9.25 -38.07 -40.20
C CYS A 3 9.30 -37.38 -41.58
N VAL A 4 8.80 -36.13 -41.72
CA VAL A 4 9.36 -35.12 -42.67
C VAL A 4 9.23 -33.65 -42.18
N TYR A 5 8.44 -33.33 -41.16
CA TYR A 5 8.07 -31.92 -40.87
C TYR A 5 8.92 -31.14 -39.84
N GLN A 6 10.09 -31.62 -39.41
CA GLN A 6 10.93 -30.90 -38.43
C GLN A 6 12.12 -30.15 -39.03
N ASP A 7 12.74 -30.66 -40.11
CA ASP A 7 13.96 -30.05 -40.66
C ASP A 7 13.71 -28.73 -41.43
N GLY A 8 12.55 -28.59 -42.08
CA GLY A 8 12.20 -27.38 -42.83
C GLY A 8 11.87 -26.18 -41.96
N VAL A 9 11.27 -26.40 -40.78
CA VAL A 9 10.89 -25.32 -39.84
C VAL A 9 12.13 -24.73 -39.16
N ALA A 10 13.11 -25.57 -38.82
CA ALA A 10 14.38 -25.13 -38.27
C ALA A 10 15.16 -24.24 -39.26
N SER A 11 15.28 -24.67 -40.52
CA SER A 11 15.97 -23.91 -41.58
C SER A 11 15.30 -22.54 -41.88
N PHE A 12 13.98 -22.52 -41.91
CA PHE A 12 13.21 -21.28 -42.11
C PHE A 12 13.36 -20.32 -40.92
N SER A 13 13.34 -20.83 -39.68
CA SER A 13 13.52 -20.02 -38.47
C SER A 13 14.89 -19.32 -38.45
N THR A 14 15.97 -20.02 -38.81
CA THR A 14 17.34 -19.47 -38.80
C THR A 14 17.57 -18.31 -39.77
N SER A 15 16.82 -18.25 -40.88
CA SER A 15 16.94 -17.16 -41.86
C SER A 15 16.01 -15.97 -41.55
N LEU A 16 14.91 -16.20 -40.85
CA LEU A 16 13.94 -15.15 -40.48
C LEU A 16 14.41 -14.24 -39.35
N PHE A 17 15.01 -14.78 -38.28
CA PHE A 17 15.39 -13.96 -37.12
C PHE A 17 16.37 -12.82 -37.46
N PRO A 18 17.40 -13.00 -38.31
CA PRO A 18 18.25 -11.88 -38.76
C PRO A 18 17.48 -10.77 -39.50
N LEU A 19 16.47 -11.15 -40.30
CA LEU A 19 15.62 -10.20 -41.01
C LEU A 19 14.73 -9.41 -40.03
N PHE A 20 14.12 -10.10 -39.06
CA PHE A 20 13.37 -9.45 -37.98
C PHE A 20 14.24 -8.54 -37.13
N GLU A 21 15.46 -8.96 -36.79
CA GLU A 21 16.40 -8.12 -36.06
C GLU A 21 16.72 -6.83 -36.83
N THR A 22 17.03 -6.97 -38.12
CA THR A 22 17.29 -5.83 -39.01
C THR A 22 16.07 -4.92 -39.13
N PHE A 23 14.88 -5.50 -39.27
CA PHE A 23 13.62 -4.77 -39.32
C PHE A 23 13.39 -3.98 -38.04
N LEU A 24 13.49 -4.60 -36.86
CA LEU A 24 13.27 -3.91 -35.58
C LEU A 24 14.31 -2.80 -35.34
N ARG A 25 15.59 -3.05 -35.67
CA ARG A 25 16.63 -2.01 -35.60
C ARG A 25 16.29 -0.82 -36.49
N LYS A 26 15.81 -1.03 -37.72
CA LYS A 26 15.39 0.07 -38.60
C LYS A 26 14.10 0.73 -38.12
N LEU A 27 13.16 -0.04 -37.59
CA LEU A 27 11.89 0.47 -37.06
C LEU A 27 12.13 1.48 -35.93
N THR A 28 13.16 1.28 -35.10
CA THR A 28 13.51 2.25 -34.04
C THR A 28 13.80 3.66 -34.54
N LEU A 29 14.19 3.81 -35.82
CA LEU A 29 14.44 5.12 -36.45
C LEU A 29 13.15 5.81 -36.92
N CYS A 30 12.07 5.06 -37.10
CA CYS A 30 10.78 5.56 -37.63
C CYS A 30 9.68 5.62 -36.57
N PHE A 31 10.02 5.27 -35.32
CA PHE A 31 9.11 5.19 -34.19
C PHE A 31 8.25 6.44 -33.95
N ASN A 32 8.76 7.64 -34.26
CA ASN A 32 8.03 8.89 -34.06
C ASN A 32 6.70 8.96 -34.84
N ILE A 33 6.56 8.16 -35.91
CA ILE A 33 5.39 8.10 -36.79
C ILE A 33 4.27 7.22 -36.18
N LEU A 34 4.60 6.34 -35.23
CA LEU A 34 3.62 5.43 -34.63
C LEU A 34 2.72 6.18 -33.64
N GLU A 35 1.44 6.28 -33.96
CA GLU A 35 0.39 6.80 -33.07
C GLU A 35 -0.09 5.74 -32.08
N ASP A 36 -0.37 4.51 -32.57
CA ASP A 36 -0.67 3.34 -31.74
C ASP A 36 0.51 2.35 -31.74
N VAL A 37 0.94 1.98 -30.54
CA VAL A 37 2.08 1.10 -30.29
C VAL A 37 1.65 -0.34 -29.95
N ASN A 38 0.35 -0.61 -29.78
CA ASN A 38 -0.16 -1.95 -29.47
C ASN A 38 0.07 -2.98 -30.59
N PRO A 39 -0.06 -2.63 -31.89
CA PRO A 39 0.29 -3.53 -33.00
C PRO A 39 1.76 -3.95 -32.96
N LEU A 40 2.66 -3.05 -32.56
CA LEU A 40 4.08 -3.35 -32.38
C LEU A 40 4.27 -4.41 -31.29
N ILE A 41 3.67 -4.22 -30.10
CA ILE A 41 3.79 -5.21 -29.02
C ILE A 41 3.21 -6.58 -29.44
N ARG A 42 2.09 -6.60 -30.17
CA ARG A 42 1.53 -7.85 -30.74
C ARG A 42 2.50 -8.54 -31.70
N LEU A 43 3.18 -7.78 -32.56
CA LEU A 43 4.21 -8.30 -33.45
C LEU A 43 5.37 -8.91 -32.66
N LEU A 44 5.81 -8.26 -31.57
CA LEU A 44 6.84 -8.80 -30.69
C LEU A 44 6.38 -10.10 -30.00
N CYS A 45 5.14 -10.18 -29.53
CA CYS A 45 4.58 -11.43 -29.00
C CYS A 45 4.59 -12.55 -30.06
N ALA A 46 4.20 -12.24 -31.30
CA ALA A 46 4.24 -13.20 -32.40
C ALA A 46 5.67 -13.69 -32.68
N LEU A 47 6.66 -12.79 -32.65
CA LEU A 47 8.08 -13.11 -32.83
C LEU A 47 8.58 -14.14 -31.79
N PHE A 48 8.25 -13.96 -30.51
CA PHE A 48 8.66 -14.91 -29.46
C PHE A 48 7.94 -16.26 -29.51
N ARG A 49 6.82 -16.36 -30.24
CA ARG A 49 6.13 -17.62 -30.50
C ARG A 49 6.76 -18.42 -31.65
N ILE A 50 7.67 -17.83 -32.43
CA ILE A 50 8.38 -18.54 -33.50
C ILE A 50 9.40 -19.52 -32.87
N PRO A 51 9.35 -20.82 -33.22
CA PRO A 51 10.33 -21.80 -32.76
C PRO A 51 11.76 -21.37 -33.10
N GLY A 52 12.72 -21.65 -32.22
CA GLY A 52 14.14 -21.34 -32.45
C GLY A 52 14.62 -19.97 -31.95
N VAL A 53 13.73 -19.10 -31.42
CA VAL A 53 14.11 -17.78 -30.86
C VAL A 53 15.22 -17.85 -29.81
N VAL A 54 15.29 -18.95 -29.06
CA VAL A 54 16.33 -19.22 -28.04
C VAL A 54 17.76 -19.14 -28.60
N GLY A 55 17.94 -19.48 -29.89
CA GLY A 55 19.24 -19.41 -30.57
C GLY A 55 19.65 -18.00 -30.99
N HIS A 56 18.73 -17.03 -30.97
CA HIS A 56 18.91 -15.68 -31.52
C HIS A 56 18.85 -14.59 -30.44
N LYS A 57 19.63 -14.74 -29.36
CA LYS A 57 19.66 -13.81 -28.21
C LYS A 57 19.92 -12.33 -28.56
N SER A 58 20.53 -12.03 -29.72
CA SER A 58 20.76 -10.65 -30.19
C SER A 58 19.46 -9.87 -30.40
N ILE A 59 18.35 -10.59 -30.65
CA ILE A 59 17.02 -10.00 -30.83
C ILE A 59 16.51 -9.26 -29.59
N LEU A 60 17.01 -9.60 -28.40
CA LEU A 60 16.60 -8.98 -27.14
C LEU A 60 16.88 -7.47 -27.10
N ASP A 61 17.98 -7.00 -27.71
CA ASP A 61 18.34 -5.58 -27.74
C ASP A 61 17.34 -4.72 -28.53
N PRO A 62 17.03 -5.01 -29.82
CA PRO A 62 16.03 -4.23 -30.54
C PRO A 62 14.60 -4.44 -30.02
N VAL A 63 14.26 -5.62 -29.48
CA VAL A 63 12.98 -5.86 -28.80
C VAL A 63 12.83 -4.94 -27.59
N SER A 64 13.82 -4.91 -26.68
CA SER A 64 13.72 -4.10 -25.46
C SER A 64 13.63 -2.61 -25.78
N LYS A 65 14.40 -2.13 -26.75
CA LYS A 65 14.30 -0.74 -27.25
C LYS A 65 12.92 -0.42 -27.82
N SER A 66 12.30 -1.39 -28.50
CA SER A 66 10.94 -1.24 -29.04
C SER A 66 9.89 -1.14 -27.92
N VAL A 67 10.01 -1.96 -26.88
CA VAL A 67 9.11 -1.94 -25.72
C VAL A 67 9.29 -0.65 -24.92
N VAL A 68 10.54 -0.24 -24.65
CA VAL A 68 10.85 1.02 -23.95
C VAL A 68 10.28 2.21 -24.71
N PHE A 69 10.44 2.25 -26.03
CA PHE A 69 9.83 3.28 -26.85
C PHE A 69 8.31 3.28 -26.72
N ALA A 70 7.67 2.12 -26.86
CA ALA A 70 6.22 2.00 -26.75
C ALA A 70 5.70 2.51 -25.40
N LEU A 71 6.37 2.11 -24.30
CA LEU A 71 6.04 2.55 -22.94
C LEU A 71 6.14 4.06 -22.77
N ARG A 72 7.09 4.73 -23.43
CA ARG A 72 7.24 6.20 -23.36
C ARG A 72 6.27 6.95 -24.27
N LYS A 73 5.90 6.36 -25.40
CA LYS A 73 5.17 7.05 -26.47
C LYS A 73 3.67 7.13 -26.23
N ALA A 74 3.03 6.01 -25.93
CA ALA A 74 1.56 5.92 -25.90
C ALA A 74 1.08 4.79 -24.96
N PRO A 75 -0.20 4.85 -24.51
CA PRO A 75 -0.79 3.78 -23.69
C PRO A 75 -0.66 2.40 -24.34
N VAL A 76 -0.11 1.44 -23.60
CA VAL A 76 -0.04 0.02 -23.99
C VAL A 76 -1.02 -0.81 -23.19
N LYS A 77 -1.59 -1.85 -23.82
CA LYS A 77 -2.49 -2.79 -23.15
C LYS A 77 -1.72 -3.68 -22.19
N TYR A 78 -2.21 -3.76 -20.96
CA TYR A 78 -1.67 -4.62 -19.89
C TYR A 78 -1.46 -6.06 -20.36
N SER A 79 -2.47 -6.69 -20.96
CA SER A 79 -2.42 -8.08 -21.42
C SER A 79 -1.30 -8.34 -22.44
N LEU A 80 -1.05 -7.40 -23.36
CA LEU A 80 0.00 -7.55 -24.36
C LEU A 80 1.40 -7.50 -23.75
N VAL A 81 1.61 -6.59 -22.79
CA VAL A 81 2.90 -6.46 -22.11
C VAL A 81 3.16 -7.66 -21.19
N ALA A 82 2.14 -8.09 -20.44
CA ALA A 82 2.22 -9.28 -19.59
C ALA A 82 2.56 -10.54 -20.41
N ASP A 83 1.83 -10.77 -21.52
CA ASP A 83 2.10 -11.87 -22.45
C ASP A 83 3.53 -11.80 -23.01
N LEU A 84 4.00 -10.62 -23.39
CA LEU A 84 5.35 -10.44 -23.92
C LEU A 84 6.43 -10.78 -22.89
N CYS A 85 6.28 -10.32 -21.64
CA CYS A 85 7.19 -10.64 -20.54
C CYS A 85 7.24 -12.15 -20.29
N PHE A 86 6.06 -12.80 -20.24
CA PHE A 86 5.96 -14.24 -20.06
C PHE A 86 6.63 -15.01 -21.21
N LEU A 87 6.36 -14.63 -22.46
CA LEU A 87 6.98 -15.25 -23.63
C LEU A 87 8.50 -15.09 -23.59
N CYS A 88 9.01 -13.89 -23.32
CA CYS A 88 10.44 -13.62 -23.19
C CYS A 88 11.09 -14.48 -22.10
N CYS A 89 10.47 -14.57 -20.92
CA CYS A 89 10.94 -15.41 -19.81
C CYS A 89 11.00 -16.89 -20.21
N ARG A 90 9.97 -17.40 -20.89
CA ARG A 90 9.89 -18.80 -21.33
C ARG A 90 10.86 -19.13 -22.47
N SER A 91 11.17 -18.17 -23.34
CA SER A 91 11.98 -18.38 -24.54
C SER A 91 13.46 -18.64 -24.27
N PHE A 92 14.02 -18.18 -23.14
CA PHE A 92 15.45 -18.30 -22.85
C PHE A 92 15.72 -19.17 -21.62
N GLN A 93 16.83 -19.91 -21.64
CA GLN A 93 17.23 -20.76 -20.50
C GLN A 93 18.09 -20.01 -19.50
N ARG A 94 19.01 -19.15 -19.96
CA ARG A 94 19.95 -18.42 -19.10
C ARG A 94 19.25 -17.27 -18.39
N GLU A 95 19.42 -17.20 -17.07
CA GLU A 95 18.86 -16.17 -16.18
C GLU A 95 19.04 -14.75 -16.71
N ARG A 96 20.27 -14.43 -17.16
CA ARG A 96 20.63 -13.11 -17.70
C ARG A 96 19.74 -12.70 -18.88
N ASP A 97 19.44 -13.65 -19.76
CA ASP A 97 18.70 -13.39 -20.99
C ASP A 97 17.19 -13.34 -20.70
N LYS A 98 16.68 -14.17 -19.76
CA LYS A 98 15.31 -14.09 -19.23
C LYS A 98 14.98 -12.72 -18.62
N LEU A 99 15.90 -12.21 -17.80
CA LEU A 99 15.74 -10.94 -17.10
C LEU A 99 15.96 -9.71 -17.99
N TYR A 100 16.44 -9.88 -19.22
CA TYR A 100 16.88 -8.74 -20.04
C TYR A 100 15.75 -7.73 -20.31
N LEU A 101 14.59 -8.21 -20.76
CA LEU A 101 13.44 -7.33 -21.03
C LEU A 101 12.90 -6.70 -19.74
N ALA A 102 12.71 -7.50 -18.69
CA ALA A 102 12.24 -7.04 -17.39
C ALA A 102 13.15 -5.95 -16.81
N ARG A 103 14.48 -6.12 -16.89
CA ARG A 103 15.47 -5.11 -16.46
C ARG A 103 15.29 -3.78 -17.17
N MET A 104 15.07 -3.79 -18.49
CA MET A 104 14.87 -2.57 -19.25
C MET A 104 13.56 -1.86 -18.86
N MET A 105 12.48 -2.62 -18.66
CA MET A 105 11.20 -2.05 -18.22
C MET A 105 11.26 -1.47 -16.80
N VAL A 106 11.93 -2.16 -15.87
CA VAL A 106 12.14 -1.65 -14.51
C VAL A 106 13.02 -0.40 -14.51
N LEU A 107 14.06 -0.35 -15.35
CA LEU A 107 14.87 0.84 -15.49
C LEU A 107 14.04 2.05 -15.92
N GLU A 108 13.10 1.88 -16.86
CA GLU A 108 12.18 2.94 -17.27
C GLU A 108 11.24 3.39 -16.14
N LEU A 109 10.67 2.44 -15.39
CA LEU A 109 9.87 2.77 -14.20
C LEU A 109 10.69 3.62 -13.22
N VAL A 110 11.89 3.17 -12.85
CA VAL A 110 12.74 3.88 -11.88
C VAL A 110 13.16 5.25 -12.40
N GLN A 111 13.47 5.38 -13.69
CA GLN A 111 13.75 6.69 -14.29
C GLN A 111 12.53 7.61 -14.22
N ALA A 112 11.32 7.08 -14.39
CA ALA A 112 10.08 7.86 -14.28
C ALA A 112 9.79 8.27 -12.83
N LEU A 113 10.00 7.36 -11.85
CA LEU A 113 9.91 7.67 -10.42
C LEU A 113 10.93 8.73 -9.99
N LYS A 114 12.09 8.78 -10.66
CA LYS A 114 13.12 9.83 -10.48
C LYS A 114 12.87 11.08 -11.33
N PHE A 115 11.74 11.17 -12.02
CA PHE A 115 11.36 12.29 -12.89
C PHE A 115 12.35 12.58 -14.03
N LYS A 116 13.14 11.59 -14.44
CA LYS A 116 14.11 11.71 -15.55
C LYS A 116 13.47 11.48 -16.90
N VAL A 117 12.37 10.73 -16.93
CA VAL A 117 11.57 10.43 -18.12
C VAL A 117 10.09 10.57 -17.77
N SER A 118 9.27 10.81 -18.78
CA SER A 118 7.81 10.82 -18.63
C SER A 118 7.22 9.56 -19.27
N LEU A 119 6.28 8.93 -18.58
CA LEU A 119 5.50 7.80 -19.07
C LEU A 119 4.01 8.19 -19.01
N PRO A 120 3.17 7.71 -19.94
CA PRO A 120 1.72 7.79 -19.79
C PRO A 120 1.27 7.20 -18.44
N ASP A 121 0.28 7.83 -17.81
CA ASP A 121 -0.23 7.42 -16.50
C ASP A 121 -0.65 5.94 -16.46
N THR A 122 -1.31 5.47 -17.52
CA THR A 122 -1.71 4.07 -17.68
C THR A 122 -0.50 3.12 -17.68
N ASN A 123 0.61 3.52 -18.28
CA ASN A 123 1.82 2.71 -18.37
C ASN A 123 2.58 2.67 -17.03
N LEU A 124 2.55 3.76 -16.24
CA LEU A 124 3.08 3.75 -14.87
C LEU A 124 2.33 2.74 -14.01
N VAL A 125 1.00 2.82 -14.02
CA VAL A 125 0.13 1.90 -13.25
C VAL A 125 0.29 0.46 -13.72
N LEU A 126 0.43 0.24 -15.03
CA LEU A 126 0.71 -1.07 -15.62
C LEU A 126 2.01 -1.69 -15.10
N LEU A 127 3.11 -0.93 -15.07
CA LEU A 127 4.40 -1.44 -14.58
C LEU A 127 4.35 -1.80 -13.09
N VAL A 128 3.67 -0.98 -12.29
CA VAL A 128 3.43 -1.28 -10.87
C VAL A 128 2.57 -2.54 -10.70
N GLN A 129 1.52 -2.69 -11.50
CA GLN A 129 0.66 -3.89 -11.47
C GLN A 129 1.43 -5.17 -11.83
N LEU A 130 2.31 -5.15 -12.84
CA LEU A 130 3.15 -6.29 -13.20
C LEU A 130 4.09 -6.70 -12.05
N ILE A 131 4.73 -5.73 -11.40
CA ILE A 131 5.60 -5.96 -10.24
C ILE A 131 4.83 -6.59 -9.07
N LEU A 132 3.60 -6.14 -8.84
CA LEU A 132 2.75 -6.66 -7.77
C LEU A 132 2.32 -8.10 -8.05
N GLN A 133 1.91 -8.41 -9.28
CA GLN A 133 1.44 -9.74 -9.66
C GLN A 133 2.52 -10.81 -9.54
N ASP A 134 3.78 -10.47 -9.83
CA ASP A 134 4.92 -11.38 -9.63
C ASP A 134 5.03 -11.88 -8.17
N ASN A 135 4.47 -11.14 -7.19
CA ASN A 135 4.47 -11.49 -5.77
C ASN A 135 3.07 -11.79 -5.20
N GLY A 136 2.07 -12.01 -6.06
CA GLY A 136 0.68 -12.29 -5.64
C GLY A 136 -0.10 -11.08 -5.12
N GLY A 137 0.42 -9.86 -5.33
CA GLY A 137 -0.28 -8.61 -5.05
C GLY A 137 -1.08 -8.08 -6.24
N GLY A 138 -1.79 -6.98 -6.00
CA GLY A 138 -2.55 -6.30 -7.05
C GLY A 138 -3.23 -5.02 -6.56
N LEU A 139 -3.47 -4.12 -7.51
CA LEU A 139 -4.12 -2.83 -7.29
C LEU A 139 -5.65 -2.90 -7.19
N GLY A 140 -6.23 -4.09 -7.37
CA GLY A 140 -7.69 -4.28 -7.45
C GLY A 140 -8.29 -3.71 -8.74
N PRO A 141 -9.62 -3.61 -8.84
CA PRO A 141 -10.30 -2.96 -9.96
C PRO A 141 -9.89 -1.50 -10.07
N ASN A 142 -9.29 -1.11 -11.20
CA ASN A 142 -8.74 0.23 -11.37
C ASN A 142 -9.25 0.87 -12.67
N PRO A 143 -9.85 2.08 -12.63
CA PRO A 143 -10.37 2.75 -13.82
C PRO A 143 -9.27 3.14 -14.82
N VAL A 144 -8.01 3.22 -14.39
CA VAL A 144 -6.85 3.58 -15.20
C VAL A 144 -6.31 2.38 -15.99
N LEU A 145 -6.46 1.16 -15.47
CA LEU A 145 -5.86 -0.04 -16.03
C LEU A 145 -6.91 -1.12 -16.27
N ASP A 146 -7.21 -1.37 -17.53
CA ASP A 146 -8.04 -2.51 -17.92
C ASP A 146 -7.20 -3.80 -17.89
N THR A 147 -7.47 -4.64 -16.89
CA THR A 147 -6.85 -5.96 -16.70
C THR A 147 -7.70 -7.10 -17.26
N SER A 148 -8.84 -6.79 -17.91
CA SER A 148 -9.73 -7.80 -18.48
C SER A 148 -9.01 -8.61 -19.57
N GLY A 149 -9.13 -9.95 -19.48
CA GLY A 149 -8.50 -10.88 -20.43
C GLY A 149 -7.03 -11.24 -20.16
N ALA A 150 -6.47 -10.90 -18.99
CA ALA A 150 -5.15 -11.39 -18.57
C ALA A 150 -5.14 -12.93 -18.44
N THR A 151 -4.19 -13.59 -19.10
CA THR A 151 -4.09 -15.05 -19.11
C THR A 151 -3.28 -15.60 -17.94
N THR A 152 -3.82 -16.66 -17.32
CA THR A 152 -3.24 -17.61 -16.35
C THR A 152 -2.50 -17.07 -15.11
N PRO A 153 -2.87 -17.51 -13.88
CA PRO A 153 -2.25 -17.08 -12.63
C PRO A 153 -0.74 -17.40 -12.47
N ASP A 154 -0.13 -18.15 -13.40
CA ASP A 154 1.26 -18.61 -13.33
C ASP A 154 2.24 -17.81 -14.24
N SER A 155 1.77 -16.75 -14.91
CA SER A 155 2.64 -15.96 -15.80
C SER A 155 3.48 -14.93 -15.03
N SER A 156 4.72 -15.29 -14.68
CA SER A 156 5.67 -14.35 -14.06
C SER A 156 6.31 -13.41 -15.09
N SER A 157 6.29 -12.11 -14.82
CA SER A 157 6.93 -11.08 -15.64
C SER A 157 8.42 -10.87 -15.31
N LEU A 158 8.86 -11.33 -14.12
CA LEU A 158 10.22 -11.17 -13.57
C LEU A 158 10.63 -9.71 -13.30
N LEU A 159 9.69 -8.75 -13.37
CA LEU A 159 9.97 -7.36 -13.04
C LEU A 159 10.30 -7.22 -11.54
N ALA A 160 9.56 -7.91 -10.67
CA ALA A 160 9.82 -7.88 -9.23
C ALA A 160 11.24 -8.34 -8.87
N GLU A 161 11.75 -9.39 -9.52
CA GLU A 161 13.12 -9.86 -9.31
C GLU A 161 14.15 -8.78 -9.67
N CYS A 162 13.93 -8.05 -10.77
CA CYS A 162 14.80 -6.96 -11.18
C CYS A 162 14.75 -5.78 -10.20
N VAL A 163 13.57 -5.43 -9.69
CA VAL A 163 13.42 -4.38 -8.67
C VAL A 163 14.14 -4.77 -7.39
N ARG A 164 13.90 -5.99 -6.90
CA ARG A 164 14.52 -6.55 -5.70
C ARG A 164 16.05 -6.55 -5.75
N ALA A 165 16.61 -6.85 -6.91
CA ALA A 165 18.06 -6.93 -7.09
C ALA A 165 18.77 -5.56 -7.00
N SER A 166 18.12 -4.45 -7.35
CA SER A 166 18.86 -3.18 -7.52
C SER A 166 18.11 -1.89 -7.20
N TYR A 167 16.79 -1.91 -6.99
CA TYR A 167 15.96 -0.68 -6.99
C TYR A 167 15.03 -0.52 -5.78
N LEU A 168 15.16 -1.35 -4.74
CA LEU A 168 14.32 -1.22 -3.53
C LEU A 168 14.51 0.14 -2.82
N ASN A 169 15.74 0.66 -2.75
CA ASN A 169 16.00 1.95 -2.13
C ASN A 169 15.34 3.09 -2.93
N ASP A 170 15.35 3.02 -4.26
CA ASP A 170 14.69 4.02 -5.11
C ASP A 170 13.17 4.05 -4.90
N ILE A 171 12.55 2.89 -4.61
CA ILE A 171 11.14 2.80 -4.24
C ILE A 171 10.89 3.43 -2.87
N ILE A 172 11.75 3.14 -1.88
CA ILE A 172 11.64 3.71 -0.53
C ILE A 172 11.77 5.23 -0.59
N ASP A 173 12.77 5.76 -1.31
CA ASP A 173 12.99 7.18 -1.49
C ASP A 173 11.79 7.86 -2.15
N PHE A 174 11.18 7.22 -3.15
CA PHE A 174 9.97 7.73 -3.81
C PHE A 174 8.75 7.78 -2.87
N ILE A 175 8.55 6.73 -2.05
CA ILE A 175 7.44 6.70 -1.08
C ILE A 175 7.66 7.75 0.02
N ALA A 176 8.90 7.89 0.50
CA ALA A 176 9.27 8.80 1.58
C ALA A 176 9.22 10.29 1.18
N ASP A 177 9.63 10.64 -0.05
CA ASP A 177 9.63 12.03 -0.53
C ASP A 177 8.20 12.59 -0.59
N VAL A 178 7.94 13.65 0.20
CA VAL A 178 6.64 14.34 0.23
C VAL A 178 6.34 15.08 -1.07
N HIS A 179 7.38 15.42 -1.82
CA HIS A 179 7.30 16.24 -3.02
C HIS A 179 7.11 15.42 -4.29
N THR A 180 7.05 14.09 -4.21
CA THR A 180 6.88 13.26 -5.43
C THR A 180 5.56 13.53 -6.12
N LEU A 181 4.47 13.74 -5.36
CA LEU A 181 3.14 13.95 -5.93
C LEU A 181 3.03 15.24 -6.77
N THR A 182 3.71 16.32 -6.37
CA THR A 182 3.72 17.59 -7.14
C THR A 182 4.58 17.51 -8.40
N LYS A 183 5.53 16.57 -8.47
CA LYS A 183 6.43 16.37 -9.61
C LYS A 183 5.83 15.47 -10.70
N ILE A 184 4.83 14.67 -10.38
CA ILE A 184 4.14 13.79 -11.34
C ILE A 184 3.25 14.66 -12.24
N LYS A 185 3.71 14.88 -13.47
CA LYS A 185 2.93 15.56 -14.52
C LYS A 185 1.93 14.56 -15.11
N SER A 186 0.78 14.41 -14.46
CA SER A 186 -0.31 13.55 -14.94
C SER A 186 -1.19 14.26 -15.98
N GLY A 187 -1.69 13.50 -16.96
CA GLY A 187 -2.75 13.94 -17.89
C GLY A 187 -4.16 13.63 -17.38
N LEU A 188 -4.28 12.81 -16.33
CA LEU A 188 -5.48 12.57 -15.53
C LEU A 188 -5.49 13.50 -14.30
N ASN A 189 -6.52 13.43 -13.44
CA ASN A 189 -6.58 14.21 -12.19
C ASN A 189 -5.29 13.99 -11.37
N GLN A 190 -4.41 15.00 -11.34
CA GLN A 190 -3.11 14.99 -10.65
C GLN A 190 -3.22 14.49 -9.20
N ASP A 191 -4.37 14.73 -8.59
CA ASP A 191 -4.75 14.37 -7.23
C ASP A 191 -4.80 12.87 -6.94
N THR A 192 -4.89 12.01 -7.96
CA THR A 192 -5.21 10.57 -7.77
C THR A 192 -4.08 9.62 -8.19
N ILE A 193 -3.41 9.87 -9.33
CA ILE A 193 -2.39 8.96 -9.86
C ILE A 193 -1.20 8.82 -8.91
N GLY A 194 -0.69 9.93 -8.36
CA GLY A 194 0.47 9.87 -7.49
C GLY A 194 0.21 9.07 -6.20
N GLY A 195 -0.98 9.25 -5.60
CA GLY A 195 -1.41 8.46 -4.44
C GLY A 195 -1.53 6.97 -4.77
N LEU A 196 -2.09 6.64 -5.94
CA LEU A 196 -2.18 5.26 -6.43
C LEU A 196 -0.80 4.62 -6.62
N LEU A 197 0.18 5.35 -7.19
CA LEU A 197 1.54 4.86 -7.36
C LEU A 197 2.23 4.61 -6.01
N LYS A 198 2.11 5.54 -5.05
CA LYS A 198 2.62 5.33 -3.70
C LYS A 198 1.99 4.12 -3.03
N ALA A 199 0.67 3.97 -3.12
CA ALA A 199 -0.03 2.82 -2.56
C ALA A 199 0.46 1.49 -3.17
N GLY A 200 0.54 1.41 -4.50
CA GLY A 200 1.00 0.21 -5.20
C GLY A 200 2.45 -0.16 -4.90
N LEU A 201 3.35 0.83 -4.92
CA LEU A 201 4.76 0.62 -4.57
C LEU A 201 4.94 0.26 -3.08
N SER A 202 4.12 0.82 -2.19
CA SER A 202 4.13 0.47 -0.78
C SER A 202 3.63 -0.95 -0.53
N GLN A 203 2.61 -1.39 -1.28
CA GLN A 203 2.15 -2.78 -1.25
C GLN A 203 3.27 -3.74 -1.71
N TYR A 204 3.98 -3.41 -2.79
CA TYR A 204 5.12 -4.20 -3.23
C TYR A 204 6.24 -4.23 -2.18
N LEU A 205 6.60 -3.07 -1.61
CA LEU A 205 7.62 -2.98 -0.56
C LEU A 205 7.23 -3.82 0.67
N ALA A 206 5.96 -3.78 1.08
CA ALA A 206 5.44 -4.58 2.18
C ALA A 206 5.61 -6.09 1.92
N LEU A 207 5.32 -6.54 0.70
CA LEU A 207 5.51 -7.93 0.28
C LEU A 207 6.99 -8.33 0.31
N GLU A 208 7.89 -7.49 -0.20
CA GLU A 208 9.33 -7.78 -0.19
C GLU A 208 9.92 -7.89 1.21
N ILE A 209 9.56 -6.97 2.11
CA ILE A 209 10.01 -7.01 3.50
C ILE A 209 9.45 -8.27 4.18
N SER A 210 8.15 -8.54 4.04
CA SER A 210 7.50 -9.72 4.64
C SER A 210 8.11 -11.04 4.16
N ARG A 211 8.48 -11.11 2.86
CA ARG A 211 9.11 -12.30 2.28
C ARG A 211 10.46 -12.59 2.91
N GLY A 212 11.27 -11.56 3.19
CA GLY A 212 12.53 -11.74 3.91
C GLY A 212 12.35 -12.04 5.40
N SER A 213 11.28 -11.53 6.02
CA SER A 213 10.95 -11.79 7.43
C SER A 213 10.72 -13.27 7.74
N THR A 214 10.29 -14.08 6.77
CA THR A 214 10.17 -15.54 6.93
C THR A 214 11.51 -16.24 7.19
N ARG A 215 12.62 -15.62 6.76
CA ARG A 215 13.98 -16.15 6.89
C ARG A 215 14.73 -15.51 8.07
N ASP A 216 14.49 -14.22 8.31
CA ASP A 216 15.11 -13.44 9.37
C ASP A 216 14.10 -12.41 9.91
N SER A 217 13.65 -12.56 11.16
CA SER A 217 12.69 -11.65 11.79
C SER A 217 13.18 -10.21 11.90
N ARG A 218 14.49 -9.96 11.73
CA ARG A 218 15.11 -8.63 11.71
C ARG A 218 15.33 -8.09 10.31
N PHE A 219 14.82 -8.75 9.27
CA PHE A 219 15.01 -8.33 7.87
C PHE A 219 14.51 -6.90 7.61
N PHE A 220 13.44 -6.48 8.28
CA PHE A 220 12.92 -5.12 8.19
C PHE A 220 13.94 -4.06 8.60
N ASN A 221 14.92 -4.37 9.47
CA ASN A 221 15.98 -3.44 9.92
C ASN A 221 16.85 -2.94 8.76
N LYS A 222 16.93 -3.70 7.66
CA LYS A 222 17.64 -3.27 6.46
C LYS A 222 16.97 -2.04 5.81
N PHE A 223 15.65 -1.92 5.96
CA PHE A 223 14.85 -0.88 5.30
C PHE A 223 14.36 0.19 6.26
N LEU A 224 14.17 -0.18 7.54
CA LEU A 224 13.70 0.69 8.61
C LEU A 224 14.67 0.66 9.80
N PRO A 225 15.97 0.96 9.62
CA PRO A 225 16.96 0.87 10.69
C PRO A 225 16.65 1.80 11.87
N TRP A 226 16.03 2.96 11.59
CA TRP A 226 15.63 3.96 12.57
C TRP A 226 14.59 3.43 13.57
N LEU A 227 13.84 2.38 13.24
CA LEU A 227 12.80 1.86 14.11
C LEU A 227 13.35 1.19 15.38
N ASN A 228 14.62 0.75 15.39
CA ASN A 228 15.25 0.20 16.60
C ASN A 228 16.12 1.20 17.35
N SER A 229 16.24 2.41 16.83
CA SER A 229 16.96 3.52 17.46
C SER A 229 15.99 4.68 17.63
N PRO A 230 14.95 4.51 18.48
CA PRO A 230 13.95 5.55 18.66
C PRO A 230 14.58 6.83 19.21
N PRO A 231 13.99 8.00 18.90
CA PRO A 231 14.44 9.29 19.41
C PRO A 231 14.49 9.30 20.93
N THR A 232 15.52 9.93 21.51
CA THR A 232 15.68 10.02 22.97
C THR A 232 15.17 11.37 23.49
N THR A 233 14.63 11.40 24.71
CA THR A 233 14.07 12.61 25.32
C THR A 233 15.06 13.78 25.45
N VAL A 234 16.36 13.52 25.32
CA VAL A 234 17.44 14.53 25.45
C VAL A 234 17.69 15.28 24.14
N GLN A 235 17.20 14.81 22.99
CA GLN A 235 17.51 15.36 21.65
C GLN A 235 16.33 16.03 20.94
N GLN A 236 15.25 16.31 21.66
CA GLN A 236 14.01 16.87 21.10
C GLN A 236 14.23 18.28 20.54
N GLY A 237 14.20 18.40 19.22
CA GLY A 237 14.33 19.67 18.50
C GLY A 237 13.69 19.62 17.10
N PRO A 238 13.68 20.74 16.35
CA PRO A 238 12.99 20.84 15.06
C PRO A 238 13.42 19.78 14.04
N LYS A 239 14.70 19.41 14.06
CA LYS A 239 15.25 18.38 13.16
C LYS A 239 14.71 16.99 13.48
N GLU A 240 14.79 16.56 14.74
CA GLU A 240 14.32 15.24 15.19
C GLU A 240 12.79 15.12 15.00
N PHE A 241 12.06 16.22 15.27
CA PHE A 241 10.63 16.30 14.97
C PHE A 241 10.33 16.00 13.50
N LEU A 242 11.02 16.67 12.57
CA LEU A 242 10.79 16.49 11.13
C LEU A 242 11.23 15.10 10.63
N GLU A 243 12.32 14.56 11.18
CA GLU A 243 12.74 13.18 10.93
C GLU A 243 11.66 12.19 11.35
N CYS A 244 11.08 12.36 12.55
CA CYS A 244 9.95 11.54 13.02
C CYS A 244 8.73 11.67 12.10
N VAL A 245 8.41 12.88 11.62
CA VAL A 245 7.32 13.09 10.64
C VAL A 245 7.56 12.30 9.36
N GLY A 246 8.79 12.30 8.85
CA GLY A 246 9.20 11.50 7.70
C GLY A 246 9.04 9.99 7.95
N HIS A 247 9.50 9.52 9.11
CA HIS A 247 9.39 8.12 9.53
C HIS A 247 7.94 7.64 9.62
N ILE A 248 7.06 8.39 10.30
CA ILE A 248 5.66 7.98 10.47
C ILE A 248 4.88 7.99 9.15
N ARG A 249 5.25 8.86 8.20
CA ARG A 249 4.66 8.90 6.85
C ARG A 249 5.03 7.67 6.03
N LEU A 250 6.32 7.35 5.96
CA LEU A 250 6.80 6.15 5.27
C LEU A 250 6.14 4.90 5.87
N LEU A 251 6.09 4.82 7.20
CA LEU A 251 5.48 3.69 7.91
C LEU A 251 3.97 3.59 7.62
N SER A 252 3.24 4.71 7.62
CA SER A 252 1.82 4.73 7.29
C SER A 252 1.55 4.18 5.88
N TRP A 253 2.32 4.63 4.88
CA TRP A 253 2.21 4.12 3.51
C TRP A 253 2.51 2.62 3.41
N LEU A 254 3.58 2.17 4.08
CA LEU A 254 3.98 0.76 4.11
C LEU A 254 2.87 -0.14 4.69
N LEU A 255 2.29 0.25 5.83
CA LEU A 255 1.24 -0.52 6.50
C LEU A 255 -0.07 -0.51 5.70
N VAL A 256 -0.42 0.62 5.08
CA VAL A 256 -1.54 0.69 4.13
C VAL A 256 -1.32 -0.26 2.97
N GLY A 257 -0.11 -0.32 2.41
CA GLY A 257 0.25 -1.30 1.36
C GLY A 257 0.05 -2.75 1.82
N SER A 258 0.46 -3.07 3.04
CA SER A 258 0.27 -4.39 3.67
C SER A 258 -1.19 -4.78 3.81
N LEU A 259 -2.03 -3.84 4.28
CA LEU A 259 -3.46 -4.03 4.43
C LEU A 259 -4.17 -4.12 3.07
N MET A 260 -3.75 -3.35 2.08
CA MET A 260 -4.27 -3.43 0.71
C MET A 260 -3.98 -4.79 0.06
N HIS A 261 -2.79 -5.35 0.28
CA HIS A 261 -2.53 -6.74 -0.10
C HIS A 261 -3.55 -7.67 0.54
N THR A 262 -3.77 -7.56 1.86
CA THR A 262 -4.74 -8.40 2.58
C THR A 262 -6.14 -8.35 1.96
N CYS A 263 -6.61 -7.18 1.53
CA CYS A 263 -7.90 -7.02 0.85
C CYS A 263 -7.95 -7.60 -0.57
N HIS A 264 -6.84 -7.54 -1.32
CA HIS A 264 -6.80 -7.93 -2.73
C HIS A 264 -6.27 -9.35 -2.98
N ARG A 265 -5.98 -10.12 -1.93
CA ARG A 265 -5.52 -11.51 -2.06
C ARG A 265 -6.56 -12.37 -2.79
N SER A 266 -6.13 -13.00 -3.88
CA SER A 266 -6.92 -14.06 -4.52
C SER A 266 -6.98 -15.30 -3.63
N SER A 267 -8.15 -15.92 -3.54
CA SER A 267 -8.39 -17.16 -2.78
C SER A 267 -7.62 -18.38 -3.28
N THR A 268 -6.92 -18.26 -4.41
CA THR A 268 -6.25 -19.36 -5.12
C THR A 268 -4.77 -19.53 -4.75
N GLY A 269 -4.19 -18.65 -3.93
CA GLY A 269 -2.78 -18.70 -3.53
C GLY A 269 -2.55 -19.21 -2.11
N THR A 270 -1.36 -19.75 -1.84
CA THR A 270 -0.92 -20.04 -0.47
C THR A 270 -1.00 -18.77 0.38
N PRO A 271 -1.53 -18.82 1.61
CA PRO A 271 -1.71 -17.62 2.39
C PRO A 271 -0.36 -17.04 2.83
N THR A 272 0.17 -16.07 2.08
CA THR A 272 1.32 -15.26 2.48
C THR A 272 0.87 -14.15 3.42
N ASN A 273 1.28 -14.23 4.69
CA ASN A 273 1.02 -13.14 5.62
C ASN A 273 1.91 -11.95 5.27
N CYS A 274 1.31 -10.80 4.97
CA CYS A 274 2.05 -9.58 4.68
C CYS A 274 2.18 -8.82 6.00
N MET A 275 3.33 -9.01 6.65
CA MET A 275 3.69 -8.41 7.93
C MET A 275 5.10 -7.79 7.82
N PRO A 276 5.24 -6.62 7.16
CA PRO A 276 6.55 -5.98 6.97
C PRO A 276 7.13 -5.43 8.27
N VAL A 277 6.29 -5.16 9.28
CA VAL A 277 6.70 -4.60 10.57
C VAL A 277 6.21 -5.51 11.69
N PRO A 278 7.10 -6.04 12.55
CA PRO A 278 6.70 -6.96 13.61
C PRO A 278 5.94 -6.23 14.74
N PRO A 279 5.04 -6.92 15.47
CA PRO A 279 4.32 -6.34 16.61
C PRO A 279 5.25 -5.73 17.68
N ASP A 280 6.41 -6.34 17.90
CA ASP A 280 7.42 -5.92 18.88
C ASP A 280 7.94 -4.48 18.65
N ALA A 281 7.78 -3.93 17.44
CA ALA A 281 8.14 -2.54 17.16
C ALA A 281 7.17 -1.52 17.78
N SER A 282 6.06 -1.94 18.38
CA SER A 282 5.01 -1.05 18.92
C SER A 282 5.53 0.05 19.84
N CYS A 283 6.44 -0.29 20.76
CA CYS A 283 6.96 0.66 21.72
C CYS A 283 7.75 1.78 21.03
N HIS A 284 8.55 1.45 20.02
CA HIS A 284 9.36 2.39 19.25
C HIS A 284 8.51 3.23 18.29
N ILE A 285 7.46 2.66 17.71
CA ILE A 285 6.48 3.42 16.93
C ILE A 285 5.80 4.48 17.80
N ALA A 286 5.41 4.10 19.03
CA ALA A 286 4.85 5.04 20.00
C ALA A 286 5.84 6.14 20.38
N ASP A 287 7.15 5.87 20.50
CA ASP A 287 8.17 6.89 20.77
C ASP A 287 8.22 7.97 19.67
N HIS A 288 8.19 7.57 18.39
CA HIS A 288 8.15 8.52 17.27
C HIS A 288 6.89 9.39 17.30
N ILE A 289 5.74 8.78 17.60
CA ILE A 289 4.48 9.50 17.75
C ILE A 289 4.57 10.49 18.92
N GLN A 290 5.13 10.07 20.06
CA GLN A 290 5.27 10.93 21.24
C GLN A 290 6.16 12.14 20.96
N VAL A 291 7.26 12.00 20.24
CA VAL A 291 8.11 13.16 19.86
C VAL A 291 7.34 14.17 19.02
N ILE A 292 6.51 13.70 18.08
CA ILE A 292 5.66 14.59 17.27
C ILE A 292 4.61 15.25 18.16
N LEU A 293 3.89 14.50 19.00
CA LEU A 293 2.86 15.05 19.86
C LEU A 293 3.44 16.07 20.86
N ALA A 294 4.59 15.78 21.46
CA ALA A 294 5.25 16.69 22.40
C ALA A 294 5.75 17.97 21.71
N GLY A 295 6.35 17.85 20.51
CA GLY A 295 6.88 19.00 19.77
C GLY A 295 5.83 19.81 19.00
N PHE A 296 4.62 19.27 18.78
CA PHE A 296 3.60 19.89 17.94
C PHE A 296 3.24 21.35 18.31
N PRO A 297 3.05 21.72 19.59
CA PRO A 297 2.66 23.08 19.96
C PRO A 297 3.67 24.14 19.51
N GLU A 298 4.96 23.78 19.48
CA GLU A 298 6.04 24.66 19.07
C GLU A 298 6.30 24.60 17.56
N GLN A 299 6.30 23.39 16.98
CA GLN A 299 6.78 23.16 15.62
C GLN A 299 5.70 23.36 14.54
N SER A 300 4.42 23.23 14.89
CA SER A 300 3.27 23.24 13.96
C SER A 300 3.18 24.46 13.03
N LYS A 301 3.70 25.61 13.44
CA LYS A 301 3.61 26.87 12.68
C LYS A 301 4.74 27.05 11.65
N ALA A 302 5.75 26.19 11.67
CA ALA A 302 6.94 26.36 10.83
C ALA A 302 6.70 26.03 9.34
N SER A 303 5.79 25.10 9.05
CA SER A 303 5.43 24.73 7.67
C SER A 303 4.11 23.96 7.65
N VAL A 304 3.52 23.76 6.47
CA VAL A 304 2.34 22.90 6.32
C VAL A 304 2.68 21.42 6.57
N VAL A 305 3.90 20.97 6.30
CA VAL A 305 4.37 19.63 6.70
C VAL A 305 4.35 19.48 8.22
N ASN A 306 4.78 20.52 8.94
CA ASN A 306 4.74 20.51 10.41
C ASN A 306 3.30 20.58 10.92
N MET A 307 2.44 21.37 10.28
CA MET A 307 1.03 21.46 10.63
C MET A 307 0.31 20.11 10.43
N SER A 308 0.59 19.41 9.33
CA SER A 308 -0.03 18.11 9.03
C SER A 308 0.49 16.95 9.88
N SER A 309 1.58 17.14 10.63
CA SER A 309 2.18 16.11 11.51
C SER A 309 1.21 15.54 12.55
N LEU A 310 0.32 16.37 13.14
CA LEU A 310 -0.68 15.90 14.09
C LEU A 310 -1.63 14.90 13.42
N PHE A 311 -2.13 15.24 12.24
CA PHE A 311 -2.99 14.35 11.47
C PHE A 311 -2.26 13.04 11.11
N LEU A 312 -1.00 13.13 10.71
CA LEU A 312 -0.18 11.95 10.37
C LEU A 312 0.05 11.04 11.59
N ALA A 313 0.25 11.60 12.79
CA ALA A 313 0.36 10.84 14.03
C ALA A 313 -0.93 10.05 14.32
N PHE A 314 -2.10 10.66 14.11
CA PHE A 314 -3.39 9.98 14.23
C PHE A 314 -3.62 8.92 13.15
N ILE A 315 -3.23 9.17 11.89
CA ILE A 315 -3.27 8.17 10.83
C ILE A 315 -2.43 6.96 11.20
N LEU A 316 -1.17 7.16 11.59
CA LEU A 316 -0.31 6.04 11.91
C LEU A 316 -0.87 5.23 13.09
N SER A 317 -1.42 5.90 14.10
CA SER A 317 -2.04 5.23 15.24
C SER A 317 -3.26 4.39 14.83
N GLN A 318 -4.11 4.89 13.93
CA GLN A 318 -5.24 4.15 13.34
C GLN A 318 -4.74 2.93 12.54
N VAL A 319 -3.84 3.16 11.60
CA VAL A 319 -3.34 2.14 10.68
C VAL A 319 -2.59 1.07 11.45
N TRP A 320 -1.79 1.42 12.45
CA TRP A 320 -1.11 0.46 13.33
C TRP A 320 -2.09 -0.43 14.08
N THR A 321 -3.15 0.17 14.62
CA THR A 321 -4.21 -0.57 15.34
C THR A 321 -4.90 -1.58 14.42
N VAL A 322 -5.35 -1.14 13.24
CA VAL A 322 -6.03 -1.98 12.25
C VAL A 322 -5.09 -3.04 11.67
N TYR A 323 -3.83 -2.68 11.40
CA TYR A 323 -2.80 -3.59 10.90
C TYR A 323 -2.55 -4.76 11.85
N LEU A 324 -2.36 -4.49 13.14
CA LEU A 324 -2.14 -5.54 14.11
C LEU A 324 -3.39 -6.39 14.31
N GLU A 325 -4.56 -5.77 14.46
CA GLU A 325 -5.83 -6.48 14.62
C GLU A 325 -6.14 -7.41 13.43
N GLN A 326 -5.95 -6.92 12.20
CA GLN A 326 -6.16 -7.70 10.98
C GLN A 326 -5.26 -8.94 10.91
N ASN A 327 -4.09 -8.89 11.53
CA ASN A 327 -3.12 -9.99 11.57
C ASN A 327 -3.19 -10.83 12.85
N ALA A 328 -4.06 -10.48 13.79
CA ALA A 328 -4.22 -11.13 15.09
C ALA A 328 -4.96 -12.47 14.99
N GLY A 329 -5.59 -12.76 13.85
CA GLY A 329 -6.41 -13.94 13.64
C GLY A 329 -7.81 -13.78 14.26
N SER A 330 -8.46 -14.90 14.58
CA SER A 330 -9.82 -14.87 15.13
C SER A 330 -9.85 -14.42 16.59
N PRO A 331 -10.89 -13.66 17.01
CA PRO A 331 -11.10 -13.32 18.41
C PRO A 331 -11.10 -14.55 19.31
N GLY A 332 -10.44 -14.44 20.48
CA GLY A 332 -10.36 -15.52 21.48
C GLY A 332 -9.14 -16.42 21.36
N THR A 333 -8.30 -16.29 20.32
CA THR A 333 -7.00 -16.98 20.25
C THR A 333 -5.95 -16.31 21.14
N ASP A 334 -4.92 -17.07 21.55
CA ASP A 334 -3.80 -16.52 22.36
C ASP A 334 -3.05 -15.41 21.62
N LEU A 335 -2.85 -15.59 20.31
CA LEU A 335 -2.27 -14.56 19.44
C LEU A 335 -3.12 -13.30 19.47
N TYR A 336 -4.44 -13.42 19.29
CA TYR A 336 -5.35 -12.29 19.32
C TYR A 336 -5.32 -11.55 20.67
N ASN A 337 -5.36 -12.29 21.78
CA ASN A 337 -5.30 -11.70 23.11
C ASN A 337 -3.96 -10.98 23.36
N SER A 338 -2.85 -11.56 22.90
CA SER A 338 -1.51 -10.95 22.97
C SER A 338 -1.45 -9.67 22.14
N THR A 339 -2.01 -9.68 20.93
CA THR A 339 -2.11 -8.49 20.09
C THR A 339 -2.95 -7.39 20.74
N CYS A 340 -4.08 -7.74 21.36
CA CYS A 340 -4.88 -6.77 22.11
C CYS A 340 -4.10 -6.14 23.26
N ALA A 341 -3.37 -6.94 24.05
CA ALA A 341 -2.56 -6.42 25.16
C ALA A 341 -1.48 -5.45 24.66
N LEU A 342 -0.79 -5.82 23.59
CA LEU A 342 0.23 -4.98 22.95
C LEU A 342 -0.35 -3.68 22.36
N LEU A 343 -1.57 -3.71 21.81
CA LEU A 343 -2.29 -2.51 21.41
C LEU A 343 -2.71 -1.64 22.60
N THR A 344 -3.13 -2.25 23.72
CA THR A 344 -3.41 -1.52 24.96
C THR A 344 -2.15 -0.84 25.48
N ASP A 345 -1.00 -1.49 25.48
CA ASP A 345 0.29 -0.90 25.92
C ASP A 345 0.73 0.24 24.99
N PHE A 346 0.60 0.06 23.68
CA PHE A 346 0.84 1.12 22.69
C PHE A 346 0.00 2.36 23.01
N TRP A 347 -1.30 2.18 23.22
CA TRP A 347 -2.22 3.28 23.52
C TRP A 347 -2.01 3.86 24.91
N ALA A 348 -1.63 3.07 25.91
CA ALA A 348 -1.27 3.56 27.24
C ALA A 348 -0.06 4.50 27.18
N LYS A 349 0.85 4.28 26.23
CA LYS A 349 1.99 5.16 25.96
C LYS A 349 1.59 6.43 25.19
N VAL A 350 0.75 6.33 24.17
CA VAL A 350 0.39 7.48 23.31
C VAL A 350 -0.64 8.41 23.96
N THR A 351 -1.63 7.86 24.68
CA THR A 351 -2.78 8.61 25.24
C THR A 351 -2.36 9.78 26.16
N PRO A 352 -1.38 9.65 27.07
CA PRO A 352 -0.92 10.76 27.90
C PRO A 352 -0.45 11.99 27.09
N ALA A 353 0.26 11.77 25.98
CA ALA A 353 0.72 12.87 25.13
C ALA A 353 -0.45 13.59 24.42
N ILE A 354 -1.48 12.83 24.02
CA ILE A 354 -2.72 13.42 23.47
C ILE A 354 -3.42 14.27 24.53
N LEU A 355 -3.55 13.77 25.77
CA LEU A 355 -4.15 14.52 26.88
C LEU A 355 -3.40 15.81 27.20
N GLN A 356 -2.06 15.78 27.17
CA GLN A 356 -1.24 16.97 27.34
C GLN A 356 -1.52 18.02 26.25
N LEU A 357 -1.58 17.61 24.98
CA LEU A 357 -1.92 18.50 23.87
C LEU A 357 -3.31 19.13 24.02
N VAL A 358 -4.28 18.33 24.43
CA VAL A 358 -5.64 18.81 24.69
C VAL A 358 -5.66 19.91 25.75
N SER A 359 -4.85 19.75 26.81
CA SER A 359 -4.76 20.73 27.89
C SER A 359 -3.95 21.99 27.56
N HIS A 360 -3.21 21.99 26.45
CA HIS A 360 -2.26 23.06 26.12
C HIS A 360 -2.94 24.39 25.72
N SER A 361 -3.99 24.34 24.90
CA SER A 361 -4.80 25.53 24.57
C SER A 361 -6.16 25.11 24.01
N LYS A 362 -7.16 26.00 24.07
CA LYS A 362 -8.51 25.72 23.55
C LYS A 362 -8.51 25.30 22.07
N VAL A 363 -7.83 26.07 21.22
CA VAL A 363 -7.76 25.80 19.76
C VAL A 363 -7.07 24.47 19.49
N LEU A 364 -6.00 24.16 20.21
CA LEU A 364 -5.30 22.89 20.06
C LEU A 364 -6.16 21.72 20.56
N GLY A 365 -6.86 21.90 21.68
CA GLY A 365 -7.82 20.92 22.20
C GLY A 365 -8.93 20.60 21.21
N GLU A 366 -9.50 21.60 20.53
CA GLU A 366 -10.51 21.40 19.48
C GLU A 366 -9.93 20.62 18.28
N MET A 367 -8.72 20.97 17.83
CA MET A 367 -8.03 20.29 16.72
C MET A 367 -7.72 18.83 17.06
N VAL A 368 -7.18 18.56 18.24
CA VAL A 368 -6.87 17.21 18.72
C VAL A 368 -8.14 16.40 18.88
N SER A 369 -9.21 16.98 19.44
CA SER A 369 -10.51 16.32 19.60
C SER A 369 -11.11 15.93 18.24
N LEU A 370 -10.99 16.79 17.22
CA LEU A 370 -11.43 16.48 15.86
C LEU A 370 -10.68 15.27 15.27
N HIS A 371 -9.36 15.24 15.41
CA HIS A 371 -8.54 14.13 14.89
C HIS A 371 -8.76 12.84 15.67
N PHE A 372 -8.90 12.92 17.00
CA PHE A 372 -9.22 11.79 17.85
C PHE A 372 -10.60 11.21 17.53
N LEU A 373 -11.60 12.05 17.30
CA LEU A 373 -12.93 11.59 16.89
C LEU A 373 -12.92 10.93 15.51
N SER A 374 -12.14 11.47 14.58
CA SER A 374 -11.95 10.86 13.25
C SER A 374 -11.26 9.49 13.35
N LEU A 375 -10.37 9.30 14.35
CA LEU A 375 -9.78 8.00 14.68
C LEU A 375 -10.82 7.02 15.22
N LEU A 376 -11.70 7.48 16.12
CA LEU A 376 -12.78 6.65 16.68
C LEU A 376 -13.70 6.13 15.58
N GLU A 377 -14.15 7.03 14.70
CA GLU A 377 -14.99 6.71 13.54
C GLU A 377 -14.30 5.73 12.57
N ALA A 378 -12.99 5.91 12.34
CA ALA A 378 -12.22 5.01 11.48
C ALA A 378 -12.17 3.57 12.03
N LEU A 379 -11.90 3.41 13.33
CA LEU A 379 -11.88 2.11 13.99
C LEU A 379 -13.27 1.47 13.99
N GLN A 380 -14.32 2.27 14.25
CA GLN A 380 -15.69 1.81 14.23
C GLN A 380 -16.15 1.38 12.84
N GLU A 381 -15.81 2.14 11.79
CA GLU A 381 -16.15 1.79 10.40
C GLU A 381 -15.51 0.47 9.97
N CYS A 382 -14.27 0.22 10.41
CA CYS A 382 -13.57 -1.04 10.18
C CYS A 382 -14.11 -2.21 11.03
N GLY A 383 -15.11 -1.97 11.89
CA GLY A 383 -15.62 -2.99 12.82
C GLY A 383 -14.56 -3.46 13.82
N SER A 384 -13.63 -2.58 14.22
CA SER A 384 -12.57 -2.93 15.17
C SER A 384 -13.15 -3.41 16.49
N THR A 385 -12.80 -4.63 16.84
CA THR A 385 -13.16 -5.28 18.11
C THR A 385 -12.30 -4.76 19.26
N VAL A 386 -11.06 -4.33 18.97
CA VAL A 386 -10.13 -3.74 19.94
C VAL A 386 -10.67 -2.40 20.48
N LEU A 387 -11.46 -1.68 19.70
CA LEU A 387 -12.05 -0.40 20.09
C LEU A 387 -12.73 -0.44 21.47
N THR A 388 -13.54 -1.47 21.72
CA THR A 388 -14.25 -1.63 23.01
C THR A 388 -13.31 -1.72 24.22
N ARG A 389 -12.12 -2.28 24.02
CA ARG A 389 -11.07 -2.40 25.05
C ARG A 389 -10.32 -1.08 25.27
N LEU A 390 -10.27 -0.21 24.27
CA LEU A 390 -9.58 1.08 24.34
C LEU A 390 -10.46 2.19 24.92
N LEU A 391 -11.79 2.09 24.81
CA LEU A 391 -12.71 3.09 25.34
C LEU A 391 -12.49 3.46 26.82
N PRO A 392 -12.26 2.51 27.76
CA PRO A 392 -11.98 2.87 29.15
C PRO A 392 -10.71 3.72 29.31
N LEU A 393 -9.66 3.41 28.54
CA LEU A 393 -8.41 4.17 28.54
C LEU A 393 -8.62 5.60 28.01
N TRP A 394 -9.56 5.77 27.09
CA TRP A 394 -9.88 7.05 26.45
C TRP A 394 -11.01 7.82 27.13
N ALA A 395 -11.60 7.29 28.21
CA ALA A 395 -12.64 8.00 28.95
C ALA A 395 -12.24 9.44 29.34
N PRO A 396 -10.98 9.73 29.76
CA PRO A 396 -10.55 11.11 30.00
C PRO A 396 -10.55 12.00 28.75
N LEU A 397 -10.33 11.45 27.55
CA LEU A 397 -10.40 12.22 26.29
C LEU A 397 -11.84 12.48 25.84
N LEU A 398 -12.75 11.57 26.17
CA LEU A 398 -14.14 11.61 25.75
C LEU A 398 -15.04 12.41 26.70
N TYR A 399 -14.75 12.36 28.01
CA TYR A 399 -15.66 12.84 29.07
C TYR A 399 -15.01 13.84 30.03
N SER A 400 -13.81 14.37 29.73
CA SER A 400 -13.12 15.24 30.69
C SER A 400 -13.90 16.55 30.95
N PRO A 401 -14.15 16.88 32.24
CA PRO A 401 -14.88 18.08 32.64
C PRO A 401 -14.10 19.38 32.42
N HIS A 402 -12.80 19.28 32.12
CA HIS A 402 -11.94 20.44 31.79
C HIS A 402 -12.07 20.88 30.32
N HIS A 403 -12.70 20.08 29.46
CA HIS A 403 -13.13 20.57 28.16
C HIS A 403 -14.29 21.54 28.38
N ALA A 404 -14.05 22.83 28.17
CA ALA A 404 -15.13 23.71 27.74
C ALA A 404 -15.91 22.94 26.65
N LYS A 405 -17.23 22.75 26.84
CA LYS A 405 -18.12 21.92 26.01
C LYS A 405 -17.55 21.70 24.61
N LEU A 406 -17.26 20.44 24.25
CA LEU A 406 -16.93 20.05 22.88
C LEU A 406 -17.85 20.83 21.93
N PRO A 407 -17.32 21.43 20.85
CA PRO A 407 -18.16 22.10 19.85
C PRO A 407 -19.34 21.19 19.47
N ASP A 408 -20.54 21.76 19.34
CA ASP A 408 -21.78 20.97 19.18
C ASP A 408 -21.70 19.95 18.04
N GLN A 409 -21.01 20.29 16.95
CA GLN A 409 -20.76 19.40 15.82
C GLN A 409 -19.93 18.15 16.20
N LEU A 410 -18.92 18.30 17.05
CA LEU A 410 -18.12 17.17 17.55
C LEU A 410 -18.89 16.36 18.58
N ALA A 411 -19.71 17.01 19.41
CA ALA A 411 -20.56 16.33 20.38
C ALA A 411 -21.59 15.40 19.69
N VAL A 412 -22.23 15.85 18.61
CA VAL A 412 -23.17 15.03 17.81
C VAL A 412 -22.48 13.82 17.20
N ARG A 413 -21.28 14.00 16.64
CA ARG A 413 -20.49 12.90 16.06
C ARG A 413 -20.06 11.89 17.13
N LEU A 414 -19.66 12.36 18.31
CA LEU A 414 -19.33 11.49 19.43
C LEU A 414 -20.55 10.70 19.91
N GLN A 415 -21.72 11.35 20.02
CA GLN A 415 -22.98 10.68 20.36
C GLN A 415 -23.30 9.57 19.35
N ALA A 416 -23.16 9.84 18.05
CA ALA A 416 -23.37 8.82 17.01
C ALA A 416 -22.40 7.62 17.15
N CYS A 417 -21.17 7.85 17.60
CA CYS A 417 -20.24 6.76 17.90
C CYS A 417 -20.68 5.95 19.13
N GLN A 418 -21.16 6.63 20.17
CA GLN A 418 -21.65 6.00 21.40
C GLN A 418 -22.89 5.15 21.16
N ASP A 419 -23.85 5.65 20.38
CA ASP A 419 -25.10 4.96 20.05
C ASP A 419 -24.86 3.68 19.22
N ALA A 420 -23.75 3.64 18.49
CA ALA A 420 -23.37 2.52 17.63
C ALA A 420 -22.56 1.43 18.35
N ILE A 421 -22.06 1.69 19.56
CA ILE A 421 -21.39 0.67 20.38
C ILE A 421 -22.50 -0.17 21.04
N PRO A 422 -22.56 -1.49 20.81
CA PRO A 422 -23.52 -2.33 21.49
C PRO A 422 -23.30 -2.23 23.00
N VAL A 423 -24.27 -1.67 23.73
CA VAL A 423 -24.28 -1.71 25.19
C VAL A 423 -24.34 -3.18 25.59
N LEU A 424 -23.25 -3.70 26.16
CA LEU A 424 -23.29 -4.99 26.84
C LEU A 424 -24.41 -4.94 27.87
N PRO A 425 -25.39 -5.86 27.83
CA PRO A 425 -26.42 -5.89 28.86
C PRO A 425 -25.74 -6.03 30.23
N PRO A 426 -26.23 -5.31 31.26
CA PRO A 426 -25.66 -5.41 32.60
C PRO A 426 -25.70 -6.87 33.06
N PRO A 427 -24.71 -7.34 33.84
CA PRO A 427 -24.73 -8.70 34.38
C PRO A 427 -25.99 -8.84 35.24
N THR A 428 -26.97 -9.60 34.74
CA THR A 428 -28.16 -9.93 35.50
C THR A 428 -27.72 -10.71 36.73
N THR A 429 -27.89 -10.07 37.87
CA THR A 429 -27.68 -10.67 39.18
C THR A 429 -28.59 -11.88 39.26
N GLN A 430 -28.01 -13.06 39.44
CA GLN A 430 -28.76 -14.28 39.70
C GLN A 430 -29.62 -14.07 40.95
N ALA A 431 -30.93 -14.18 40.79
CA ALA A 431 -31.85 -14.56 41.85
C ALA A 431 -32.92 -15.48 41.26
N ASN A 432 -32.93 -16.71 41.79
CA ASN A 432 -33.77 -17.87 41.49
C ASN A 432 -35.25 -17.57 41.23
N SER A 433 -35.89 -18.33 40.32
CA SER A 433 -36.90 -19.36 40.66
C SER A 433 -37.53 -19.97 39.40
N ALA A 434 -37.83 -21.27 39.50
CA ALA A 434 -38.38 -22.14 38.46
C ALA A 434 -39.83 -21.82 38.06
N ALA A 435 -40.16 -22.01 36.78
CA ALA A 435 -41.39 -22.68 36.32
C ALA A 435 -41.38 -22.86 34.79
N VAL A 436 -41.81 -24.05 34.38
CA VAL A 436 -42.03 -24.53 33.01
C VAL A 436 -43.34 -23.96 32.47
N THR A 437 -43.36 -23.49 31.21
CA THR A 437 -44.37 -23.84 30.19
C THR A 437 -43.97 -23.30 28.81
N ASP A 438 -44.13 -24.16 27.80
CA ASP A 438 -44.16 -23.88 26.37
C ASP A 438 -44.95 -22.61 26.02
N ASP A 439 -44.43 -21.81 25.09
CA ASP A 439 -45.23 -21.33 23.95
C ASP A 439 -44.34 -20.72 22.87
N THR A 440 -44.27 -21.44 21.75
CA THR A 440 -43.72 -20.99 20.47
C THR A 440 -44.68 -20.03 19.78
N SER A 441 -44.30 -18.76 19.59
CA SER A 441 -44.44 -18.03 18.31
C SER A 441 -44.15 -16.53 18.46
N ASN A 442 -43.48 -15.97 17.44
CA ASN A 442 -43.33 -14.55 17.11
C ASN A 442 -42.18 -13.77 17.79
N LEU A 443 -40.96 -13.98 17.29
CA LEU A 443 -39.93 -12.93 17.22
C LEU A 443 -39.48 -12.77 15.75
N PRO A 444 -39.24 -11.54 15.25
CA PRO A 444 -38.85 -11.33 13.86
C PRO A 444 -37.44 -11.90 13.62
N LYS A 445 -37.32 -12.75 12.60
CA LYS A 445 -36.05 -13.32 12.14
C LYS A 445 -35.14 -12.19 11.69
N LEU A 446 -34.15 -11.83 12.52
CA LEU A 446 -32.99 -11.07 12.08
C LEU A 446 -32.25 -11.95 11.05
N ASN A 447 -32.08 -11.44 9.83
CA ASN A 447 -31.35 -12.11 8.75
C ASN A 447 -29.90 -12.39 9.18
N SER A 448 -29.65 -13.54 9.81
CA SER A 448 -28.32 -14.12 9.89
C SER A 448 -28.06 -14.86 8.58
N SER A 449 -27.57 -14.15 7.58
CA SER A 449 -26.86 -14.79 6.46
C SER A 449 -25.72 -15.63 7.05
N PRO A 450 -25.46 -16.84 6.52
CA PRO A 450 -24.40 -17.70 7.04
C PRO A 450 -23.07 -16.95 6.94
N MET A 451 -22.40 -16.82 8.09
CA MET A 451 -21.10 -16.15 8.24
C MET A 451 -20.10 -16.76 7.27
N SER A 452 -19.89 -16.09 6.15
CA SER A 452 -18.77 -16.37 5.28
C SER A 452 -17.52 -16.06 6.09
N SER A 453 -16.61 -17.03 6.15
CA SER A 453 -15.33 -17.00 6.83
C SER A 453 -14.37 -15.98 6.21
N SER A 454 -14.73 -14.70 6.23
CA SER A 454 -13.83 -13.62 5.86
C SER A 454 -13.00 -13.27 7.09
N THR A 455 -11.72 -13.63 7.06
CA THR A 455 -10.71 -13.21 8.02
C THR A 455 -10.37 -11.71 7.92
N VAL A 456 -11.00 -10.98 7.00
CA VAL A 456 -10.78 -9.54 6.76
C VAL A 456 -11.82 -8.71 7.51
N LEU A 457 -11.34 -7.66 8.18
CA LEU A 457 -12.18 -6.69 8.89
C LEU A 457 -13.25 -6.09 7.98
N PRO A 458 -14.48 -5.88 8.47
CA PRO A 458 -15.55 -5.24 7.71
C PRO A 458 -15.13 -3.89 7.15
N ASN A 459 -15.57 -3.56 5.93
CA ASN A 459 -15.31 -2.27 5.25
C ASN A 459 -13.83 -1.85 5.11
N LEU A 460 -12.86 -2.73 5.44
CA LEU A 460 -11.44 -2.40 5.44
C LEU A 460 -10.98 -1.81 4.10
N LEU A 461 -11.36 -2.42 2.98
CA LEU A 461 -11.01 -1.93 1.65
C LEU A 461 -11.56 -0.53 1.37
N THR A 462 -12.81 -0.26 1.74
CA THR A 462 -13.45 1.06 1.59
C THR A 462 -12.74 2.12 2.43
N TRP A 463 -12.39 1.78 3.67
CA TRP A 463 -11.63 2.66 4.53
C TRP A 463 -10.21 2.93 3.97
N LEU A 464 -9.49 1.90 3.54
CA LEU A 464 -8.16 2.02 2.96
C LEU A 464 -8.14 2.90 1.71
N ASN A 465 -9.11 2.75 0.80
CA ASN A 465 -9.21 3.57 -0.41
C ASN A 465 -9.39 5.06 -0.07
N ARG A 466 -10.26 5.38 0.90
CA ARG A 466 -10.44 6.76 1.36
C ARG A 466 -9.22 7.28 2.11
N LEU A 467 -8.56 6.44 2.90
CA LEU A 467 -7.35 6.81 3.64
C LEU A 467 -6.19 7.13 2.69
N GLN A 468 -5.94 6.30 1.68
CA GLN A 468 -4.92 6.54 0.66
C GLN A 468 -5.13 7.87 -0.07
N PHE A 469 -6.38 8.14 -0.46
CA PHE A 469 -6.73 9.41 -1.08
C PHE A 469 -6.43 10.60 -0.14
N LYS A 470 -6.87 10.51 1.13
CA LYS A 470 -6.60 11.55 2.14
C LYS A 470 -5.09 11.75 2.37
N MET A 471 -4.31 10.68 2.48
CA MET A 471 -2.86 10.74 2.64
C MET A 471 -2.19 11.42 1.43
N GLY A 472 -2.59 11.04 0.21
CA GLY A 472 -2.09 11.68 -1.01
C GLY A 472 -2.39 13.18 -1.08
N GLN A 473 -3.62 13.57 -0.73
CA GLN A 473 -4.03 14.98 -0.70
C GLN A 473 -3.22 15.80 0.31
N ILE A 474 -2.93 15.24 1.48
CA ILE A 474 -2.17 15.96 2.52
C ILE A 474 -0.71 16.12 2.12
N GLU A 475 -0.10 15.12 1.49
CA GLU A 475 1.25 15.26 0.96
C GLU A 475 1.31 16.28 -0.18
N LEU A 476 0.31 16.28 -1.07
CA LEU A 476 0.21 17.25 -2.15
C LEU A 476 0.10 18.69 -1.62
N GLN A 477 -0.80 18.92 -0.66
CA GLN A 477 -0.97 20.21 0.01
C GLN A 477 0.29 20.64 0.77
N SER A 478 0.89 19.71 1.52
CA SER A 478 2.12 19.99 2.29
C SER A 478 3.27 20.35 1.36
N SER A 479 3.42 19.63 0.25
CA SER A 479 4.44 19.92 -0.76
C SER A 479 4.19 21.24 -1.48
N ALA A 480 2.96 21.52 -1.92
CA ALA A 480 2.64 22.75 -2.63
C ALA A 480 2.86 23.99 -1.75
N ALA A 481 2.49 23.89 -0.48
CA ALA A 481 2.65 24.98 0.47
C ALA A 481 4.12 25.21 0.87
N THR A 482 4.97 24.20 0.83
CA THR A 482 6.41 24.33 1.20
C THR A 482 7.11 25.43 0.40
N GLN A 483 6.69 25.67 -0.85
CA GLN A 483 7.25 26.74 -1.70
C GLN A 483 7.03 28.16 -1.14
N PHE A 484 6.05 28.35 -0.25
CA PHE A 484 5.74 29.65 0.37
C PHE A 484 6.45 29.87 1.70
N TYR A 485 6.99 28.82 2.34
CA TYR A 485 7.71 28.89 3.62
C TYR A 485 9.23 28.98 3.45
N SER A 486 9.74 28.85 2.22
CA SER A 486 11.17 28.93 1.90
C SER A 486 11.66 30.32 1.49
N MET A 487 10.91 31.40 1.79
CA MET A 487 11.30 32.79 1.55
C MET A 487 11.74 33.50 2.83
#